data_AF-A0A6G8BTR3-F1
#
_entry.id   AF-A0A6G8BTR3-F1
#
_cell.length_a   1.000
_cell.length_b   1.000
_cell.length_c   1.000
_cell.angle_alpha   90.00
_cell.angle_beta   90.00
_cell.angle_gamma   90.00
#
_symmetry.space_group_name_H-M   'P 1'
#
loop_
_entity.id
_entity.type
_entity.pdbx_description
1 polymer ?
#
loop_
_entity_poly.entity_id
_entity_poly.type
_entity_poly.pdbx_seq_one_letter_code
_entity_poly.pdbx_strand_id
1 'polypeptide(L)'
;MKNTTCLQYCINGMNDKIFTFANTKDGKALVQIFKKWGKTRDEQIQELLIGFNSYYMVQAGMMMRGMPKNPRSVIEFMSSEDFTKLHDELTKTVQENYPLLMSFLKSKQKRKLEALFT
;
A
#
# COMPACT_ATOMS: atom_id res chain seq x y z
N MET A 1 11.11 2.69 20.86
CA MET A 1 10.50 2.79 19.51
C MET A 1 9.43 3.88 19.56
N LYS A 2 9.41 4.84 18.64
CA LYS A 2 8.25 5.74 18.54
C LYS A 2 7.04 4.89 18.12
N ASN A 3 5.95 4.94 18.88
CA ASN A 3 4.69 4.31 18.49
C ASN A 3 4.22 4.96 17.18
N THR A 4 4.45 4.27 16.07
CA THR A 4 4.04 4.75 14.74
C THR A 4 2.60 4.33 14.55
N THR A 5 1.69 5.29 14.41
CA THR A 5 0.28 5.01 14.08
C THR A 5 0.18 4.53 12.63
N CYS A 6 -0.92 3.86 12.26
CA CYS A 6 -1.17 3.48 10.88
C CYS A 6 -1.13 4.69 9.93
N LEU A 7 -1.69 5.83 10.34
CA LEU A 7 -1.60 7.08 9.58
C LEU A 7 -0.15 7.54 9.37
N GLN A 8 0.67 7.54 10.42
CA GLN A 8 2.08 7.92 10.29
C GLN A 8 2.85 6.94 9.39
N TYR A 9 2.52 5.66 9.43
CA TYR A 9 3.06 4.65 8.52
C TYR A 9 2.71 4.98 7.06
N CYS A 10 1.44 5.28 6.77
CA CYS A 10 1.00 5.68 5.44
C CYS A 10 1.69 6.98 4.97
N ILE A 11 1.80 7.99 5.84
CA ILE A 11 2.49 9.26 5.57
C ILE A 11 3.96 9.00 5.19
N ASN A 12 4.64 8.12 5.93
CA ASN A 12 6.03 7.75 5.63
C ASN A 12 6.15 7.04 4.27
N GLY A 13 5.08 6.42 3.78
CA GLY A 13 4.96 5.82 2.46
C GLY A 13 4.75 6.80 1.30
N MET A 14 4.37 8.07 1.59
CA MET A 14 4.09 9.10 0.58
C MET A 14 5.38 9.71 -0.01
N ASN A 15 6.21 8.87 -0.63
CA ASN A 15 7.47 9.26 -1.26
C ASN A 15 7.75 8.43 -2.52
N ASP A 16 8.95 8.55 -3.10
CA ASP A 16 9.26 7.90 -4.38
C ASP A 16 9.27 6.36 -4.36
N LYS A 17 9.21 5.74 -3.17
CA LYS A 17 9.07 4.28 -3.04
C LYS A 17 7.78 3.76 -3.66
N ILE A 18 6.68 4.53 -3.64
CA ILE A 18 5.42 4.10 -4.28
C ILE A 18 5.60 3.90 -5.80
N PHE A 19 6.36 4.78 -6.45
CA PHE A 19 6.66 4.67 -7.88
C PHE A 19 7.66 3.55 -8.16
N THR A 20 8.59 3.33 -7.24
CA THR A 20 9.53 2.21 -7.34
C THR A 20 8.76 0.89 -7.28
N PHE A 21 7.84 0.77 -6.32
CA PHE A 21 6.94 -0.37 -6.20
C PHE A 21 6.07 -0.55 -7.44
N ALA A 22 5.40 0.50 -7.92
CA ALA A 22 4.54 0.44 -9.10
C ALA A 22 5.30 0.01 -10.39
N ASN A 23 6.63 0.13 -10.42
CA ASN A 23 7.47 -0.31 -11.53
C ASN A 23 7.99 -1.75 -11.40
N THR A 24 7.84 -2.40 -10.24
CA THR A 24 8.13 -3.82 -10.06
C THR A 24 7.16 -4.69 -10.86
N LYS A 25 7.49 -5.97 -11.06
CA LYS A 25 6.59 -6.92 -11.72
C LYS A 25 5.23 -6.99 -11.01
N ASP A 26 5.25 -7.12 -9.68
CA ASP A 26 4.04 -7.26 -8.87
C ASP A 26 3.24 -5.95 -8.81
N GLY A 27 3.92 -4.82 -8.64
CA GLY A 27 3.27 -3.50 -8.66
C GLY A 27 2.62 -3.18 -10.01
N LYS A 28 3.26 -3.53 -11.14
CA LYS A 28 2.65 -3.39 -12.47
C LYS A 28 1.40 -4.25 -12.61
N ALA A 29 1.43 -5.49 -12.11
CA ALA A 29 0.26 -6.37 -12.14
C ALA A 29 -0.90 -5.77 -11.33
N LEU A 30 -0.63 -5.25 -10.13
CA LEU A 30 -1.62 -4.56 -9.31
C LEU A 30 -2.20 -3.32 -9.99
N VAL A 31 -1.37 -2.46 -10.57
CA VAL A 31 -1.84 -1.28 -11.33
C VAL A 31 -2.79 -1.70 -12.46
N GLN A 32 -2.49 -2.78 -13.18
CA GLN A 32 -3.37 -3.28 -14.25
C GLN A 32 -4.70 -3.84 -13.73
N ILE A 33 -4.70 -4.46 -12.55
CA ILE A 33 -5.93 -4.92 -11.88
C ILE A 33 -6.76 -3.70 -11.47
N PHE A 34 -6.14 -2.74 -10.78
CA PHE A 34 -6.84 -1.55 -10.28
C PHE A 34 -7.37 -0.66 -11.40
N LYS A 35 -6.67 -0.57 -12.56
CA LYS A 35 -7.19 0.06 -13.78
C LYS A 35 -8.56 -0.47 -14.20
N LYS A 36 -8.83 -1.76 -13.97
CA LYS A 36 -10.10 -2.42 -14.35
C LYS A 36 -11.16 -2.37 -13.26
N TRP A 37 -10.74 -2.28 -11.99
CA TRP A 37 -11.63 -2.39 -10.84
C TRP A 37 -12.09 -1.04 -10.28
N GLY A 38 -11.19 -0.04 -10.23
CA GLY A 38 -11.54 1.28 -9.72
C GLY A 38 -12.38 2.07 -10.73
N LYS A 39 -13.50 2.64 -10.26
CA LYS A 39 -14.43 3.45 -11.06
C LYS A 39 -13.90 4.87 -11.28
N THR A 40 -13.06 5.35 -10.36
CA THR A 40 -12.45 6.68 -10.43
C THR A 40 -10.94 6.61 -10.31
N ARG A 41 -10.25 7.67 -10.73
CA ARG A 41 -8.80 7.79 -10.57
C ARG A 41 -8.38 7.78 -9.10
N ASP A 42 -9.19 8.39 -8.24
CA ASP A 42 -8.94 8.41 -6.80
C ASP A 42 -9.08 7.03 -6.18
N GLU A 43 -10.10 6.25 -6.54
CA GLU A 43 -10.24 4.86 -6.11
C GLU A 43 -9.03 4.02 -6.55
N GLN A 44 -8.60 4.18 -7.81
CA GLN A 44 -7.42 3.47 -8.33
C GLN A 44 -6.13 3.80 -7.56
N ILE A 45 -5.93 5.08 -7.22
CA ILE A 45 -4.77 5.52 -6.43
C ILE A 45 -4.88 5.02 -4.98
N GLN A 46 -6.06 5.04 -4.36
CA GLN A 46 -6.28 4.50 -3.02
C GLN A 46 -5.96 3.00 -2.96
N GLU A 47 -6.41 2.22 -3.94
CA GLU A 47 -6.08 0.78 -4.03
C GLU A 47 -4.58 0.54 -4.18
N LEU A 48 -3.88 1.36 -4.98
CA LEU A 48 -2.42 1.28 -5.07
C LEU A 48 -1.73 1.65 -3.75
N LEU A 49 -2.24 2.66 -3.04
CA LEU A 49 -1.73 3.03 -1.71
C LEU A 49 -1.90 1.90 -0.71
N ILE A 50 -3.07 1.25 -0.69
CA ILE A 50 -3.36 0.10 0.17
C ILE A 50 -2.44 -1.07 -0.20
N GLY A 51 -2.35 -1.43 -1.49
CA GLY A 51 -1.51 -2.53 -1.96
C GLY A 51 -0.02 -2.31 -1.67
N PHE A 52 0.49 -1.10 -1.92
CA PHE A 52 1.87 -0.71 -1.61
C PHE A 52 2.17 -0.84 -0.12
N ASN A 53 1.33 -0.26 0.75
CA ASN A 53 1.55 -0.29 2.19
C ASN A 53 1.38 -1.71 2.76
N SER A 54 0.40 -2.47 2.26
CA SER A 54 0.16 -3.86 2.67
C SER A 54 1.32 -4.77 2.31
N TYR A 55 1.95 -4.58 1.14
CA TYR A 55 3.12 -5.36 0.72
C TYR A 55 4.27 -5.29 1.74
N TYR A 56 4.64 -4.08 2.18
CA TYR A 56 5.73 -3.92 3.17
C TYR A 56 5.29 -4.31 4.58
N MET A 57 4.01 -4.13 4.91
CA MET A 57 3.43 -4.58 6.17
C MET A 57 3.51 -6.10 6.32
N VAL A 58 3.21 -6.86 5.27
CA VAL A 58 3.35 -8.32 5.26
C VAL A 58 4.81 -8.72 5.47
N GLN A 59 5.76 -8.07 4.79
CA GLN A 59 7.18 -8.37 4.99
C GLN A 59 7.65 -8.10 6.43
N ALA A 60 7.22 -6.99 7.01
CA ALA A 60 7.55 -6.64 8.39
C ALA A 60 6.90 -7.60 9.39
N GLY A 61 5.61 -7.92 9.21
CA GLY A 61 4.86 -8.84 10.05
C GLY A 61 5.46 -10.25 10.06
N MET A 62 5.81 -10.77 8.88
CA MET A 62 6.52 -12.04 8.75
C MET A 62 7.87 -12.02 9.47
N MET A 63 8.65 -10.93 9.32
CA MET A 63 9.95 -10.80 9.99
C MET A 63 9.81 -10.78 11.51
N MET A 64 8.83 -10.05 12.06
CA MET A 64 8.57 -10.01 13.51
C MET A 64 8.15 -11.36 14.08
N ARG A 65 7.48 -12.20 13.28
CA ARG A 65 7.07 -13.56 13.64
C ARG A 65 8.17 -14.62 13.40
N GLY A 66 9.34 -14.23 12.90
CA GLY A 66 10.41 -15.16 12.55
C GLY A 66 10.05 -16.10 11.40
N MET A 67 9.11 -15.72 10.53
CA MET A 67 8.66 -16.55 9.42
C MET A 67 9.69 -16.54 8.27
N PRO A 68 9.91 -17.67 7.59
CA PRO A 68 10.82 -17.71 6.46
C PRO A 68 10.27 -16.91 5.26
N LYS A 69 11.17 -16.33 4.46
CA LYS A 69 10.81 -15.53 3.28
C LYS A 69 10.52 -16.43 2.07
N ASN A 70 9.37 -17.11 2.08
CA ASN A 70 8.91 -17.93 0.97
C ASN A 70 7.40 -17.72 0.71
N PRO A 71 6.87 -18.11 -0.47
CA PRO A 71 5.46 -17.89 -0.82
C PRO A 71 4.46 -18.53 0.14
N ARG A 72 4.78 -19.70 0.70
CA ARG A 72 3.89 -20.40 1.65
C ARG A 72 3.70 -19.58 2.92
N SER A 73 4.78 -19.02 3.46
CA SER A 73 4.73 -18.18 4.66
C SER A 73 4.03 -16.84 4.41
N VAL A 74 4.08 -16.31 3.18
CA VAL A 74 3.27 -15.14 2.80
C VAL A 74 1.78 -15.48 2.87
N ILE A 75 1.36 -16.60 2.27
CA ILE A 75 -0.05 -17.06 2.29
C ILE A 75 -0.52 -17.31 3.72
N GLU A 76 0.31 -17.96 4.53
CA GLU A 76 0.03 -18.23 5.93
C GLU A 76 -0.16 -16.94 6.73
N PHE A 77 0.74 -15.95 6.55
CA PHE A 77 0.60 -14.67 7.23
C PHE A 77 -0.65 -13.91 6.77
N MET A 78 -0.90 -13.85 5.45
CA MET A 78 -2.08 -13.17 4.89
C MET A 78 -3.40 -13.84 5.28
N SER A 79 -3.38 -15.09 5.72
CA SER A 79 -4.57 -15.81 6.22
C SER A 79 -4.78 -15.66 7.73
N SER A 80 -3.88 -14.95 8.42
CA SER A 80 -3.94 -14.77 9.87
C SER A 80 -4.85 -13.60 10.27
N GLU A 81 -5.45 -13.68 11.47
CA GLU A 81 -6.24 -12.59 12.04
C GLU A 81 -5.44 -11.29 12.18
N ASP A 82 -4.14 -11.40 12.47
CA ASP A 82 -3.25 -10.24 12.61
C ASP A 82 -3.18 -9.45 11.30
N PHE A 83 -3.03 -10.16 10.17
CA PHE A 83 -3.06 -9.51 8.86
C PHE A 83 -4.41 -8.85 8.60
N THR A 84 -5.52 -9.55 8.85
CA THR A 84 -6.86 -9.00 8.63
C THR A 84 -7.06 -7.69 9.41
N LYS A 85 -6.76 -7.68 10.72
CA LYS A 85 -6.88 -6.49 11.57
C LYS A 85 -6.03 -5.33 11.06
N LEU A 86 -4.77 -5.61 10.72
CA LEU A 86 -3.85 -4.59 10.20
C LEU A 86 -4.28 -4.07 8.83
N HIS A 87 -4.75 -4.95 7.94
CA HIS A 87 -5.20 -4.59 6.61
C HIS A 87 -6.49 -3.77 6.63
N ASP A 88 -7.42 -4.08 7.53
CA ASP A 88 -8.64 -3.31 7.74
C ASP A 88 -8.32 -1.91 8.28
N GLU A 89 -7.43 -1.82 9.28
CA GLU A 89 -6.95 -0.53 9.80
C GLU A 89 -6.25 0.30 8.72
N LEU A 90 -5.40 -0.33 7.91
CA LEU A 90 -4.73 0.30 6.78
C LEU A 90 -5.72 0.84 5.75
N THR A 91 -6.67 0.01 5.33
CA THR A 91 -7.69 0.36 4.34
C THR A 91 -8.50 1.55 4.82
N LYS A 92 -9.02 1.48 6.06
CA LYS A 92 -9.74 2.58 6.68
C LYS A 92 -8.90 3.85 6.76
N THR A 93 -7.65 3.73 7.19
CA THR A 93 -6.72 4.86 7.29
C THR A 93 -6.51 5.55 5.94
N VAL A 94 -6.30 4.80 4.87
CA VAL A 94 -6.11 5.36 3.52
C VAL A 94 -7.38 6.07 3.04
N GLN A 95 -8.54 5.42 3.19
CA GLN A 95 -9.82 5.96 2.72
C GLN A 95 -10.20 7.25 3.47
N GLU A 96 -10.11 7.25 4.80
CA GLU A 96 -10.50 8.41 5.63
C GLU A 96 -9.52 9.58 5.51
N ASN A 97 -8.25 9.32 5.19
CA ASN A 97 -7.19 10.34 5.17
C ASN A 97 -6.65 10.61 3.76
N TYR A 98 -7.32 10.15 2.70
CA TYR A 98 -6.82 10.26 1.33
C TYR A 98 -6.41 11.70 0.94
N PRO A 99 -7.23 12.75 1.18
CA PRO A 99 -6.82 14.13 0.85
C PRO A 99 -5.55 14.57 1.60
N LEU A 100 -5.43 14.19 2.87
CA LEU A 100 -4.26 14.48 3.70
C LEU A 100 -3.02 13.74 3.16
N LEU A 101 -3.14 12.44 2.88
CA LEU A 101 -2.04 11.64 2.31
C LEU A 101 -1.55 12.25 1.00
N MET A 102 -2.46 12.62 0.12
CA MET A 102 -2.12 13.27 -1.15
C MET A 102 -1.44 14.62 -0.95
N SER A 103 -1.71 15.35 0.14
CA SER A 103 -1.04 16.63 0.43
C SER A 103 0.48 16.48 0.67
N PHE A 104 0.96 15.30 1.07
CA PHE A 104 2.40 15.03 1.26
C PHE A 104 3.16 14.84 -0.05
N LEU A 105 2.47 14.65 -1.18
CA LEU A 105 3.09 14.51 -2.50
C LEU A 105 3.25 15.86 -3.20
N LYS A 106 4.40 16.04 -3.86
CA LYS A 106 4.63 17.17 -4.76
C LYS A 106 3.74 17.08 -6.00
N SER A 107 3.43 18.20 -6.65
CA SER A 107 2.60 18.23 -7.86
C SER A 107 3.15 17.36 -9.01
N LYS A 108 4.47 17.17 -9.10
CA LYS A 108 5.08 16.23 -10.07
C LYS A 108 4.79 14.76 -9.71
N GLN A 109 4.78 14.42 -8.42
CA GLN A 109 4.49 13.07 -7.93
C GLN A 109 3.00 12.73 -8.09
N LYS A 110 2.10 13.69 -7.82
CA LYS A 110 0.65 13.54 -8.08
C LYS A 110 0.36 13.21 -9.54
N ARG A 111 0.89 14.00 -10.48
CA ARG A 111 0.77 13.74 -11.93
C ARG A 111 1.35 12.38 -12.32
N LYS A 112 2.46 11.96 -11.68
CA LYS A 112 3.05 10.64 -11.94
C LYS A 112 2.15 9.50 -11.44
N LEU A 113 1.49 9.66 -10.28
CA LEU A 113 0.50 8.69 -9.79
C LEU A 113 -0.69 8.58 -10.73
N GLU A 114 -1.24 9.73 -11.13
CA GLU A 114 -2.33 9.76 -12.10
C GLU A 114 -1.92 9.02 -13.38
N ALA A 115 -0.76 9.33 -13.96
CA ALA A 115 -0.28 8.71 -15.19
C ALA A 115 -0.11 7.18 -15.12
N LEU A 116 -0.01 6.57 -13.93
CA LEU A 116 0.04 5.10 -13.81
C LEU A 116 -1.25 4.43 -14.31
N PHE A 117 -2.37 5.15 -14.24
CA PHE A 117 -3.70 4.62 -14.50
C PHE A 117 -4.31 5.09 -15.83
N THR A 118 -3.57 5.90 -16.59
CA THR A 118 -3.88 6.22 -17.99
C THR A 118 -3.33 5.11 -18.89
#